data_AF-A0A957AL34-F1
#
_entry.id   AF-A0A957AL34-F1
#
_cell.length_a   1.000
_cell.length_b   1.000
_cell.length_c   1.000
_cell.angle_alpha   90.00
_cell.angle_beta   90.00
_cell.angle_gamma   90.00
#
_symmetry.space_group_name_H-M   'P 1'
#
loop_
_entity.id
_entity.type
_entity.pdbx_description
1 polymer ?
#
loop_
_entity_poly.entity_id
_entity_poly.type
_entity_poly.pdbx_seq_one_letter_code
_entity_poly.pdbx_strand_id
1 'polypeptide(L)'
;MSVNTVAHLNFRGDARAALEFYQSVFGGDLRIVTYGDMGNVQEPAEADQVVWGQVATESGVCVMAFDVPARLPWDRGEHSFYMSLRGSDASEIT
;
A
#
# COMPACT_ATOMS: atom_id res chain seq x y z
N MET A 1 1.80 13.07 16.18
CA MET A 1 0.95 12.14 16.96
C MET A 1 1.76 10.88 17.21
N SER A 2 1.60 10.24 18.36
CA SER A 2 2.33 9.02 18.74
C SER A 2 1.72 7.75 18.13
N VAL A 3 0.47 7.82 17.64
CA VAL A 3 -0.23 6.77 16.90
C VAL A 3 -0.65 7.28 15.52
N ASN A 4 -0.37 6.48 14.49
CA ASN A 4 -0.76 6.71 13.10
C ASN A 4 -1.74 5.63 12.63
N THR A 5 -2.78 6.07 11.93
CA THR A 5 -3.70 5.18 11.24
C THR A 5 -3.20 4.98 9.80
N VAL A 6 -2.93 3.73 9.43
CA VAL A 6 -2.42 3.38 8.10
C VAL A 6 -3.49 2.60 7.36
N ALA A 7 -4.03 3.20 6.30
CA ALA A 7 -4.95 2.53 5.39
C ALA A 7 -4.16 1.66 4.41
N HIS A 8 -4.56 0.41 4.23
CA HIS A 8 -3.94 -0.51 3.29
C HIS A 8 -4.97 -0.93 2.24
N LEU A 9 -4.77 -0.49 1.00
CA LEU A 9 -5.69 -0.65 -0.11
C LEU A 9 -5.21 -1.75 -1.05
N ASN A 10 -6.11 -2.65 -1.45
CA ASN A 10 -5.78 -3.75 -2.36
C ASN A 10 -6.40 -3.50 -3.75
N PHE A 11 -5.56 -3.47 -4.77
CA PHE A 11 -5.90 -3.19 -6.17
C PHE A 11 -5.53 -4.37 -7.07
N ARG A 12 -5.75 -4.22 -8.39
CA ARG A 12 -5.26 -5.14 -9.41
C ARG A 12 -4.75 -4.33 -10.62
N GLY A 13 -3.53 -3.80 -10.49
CA GLY A 13 -2.83 -2.99 -11.48
C GLY A 13 -2.93 -1.48 -11.26
N ASP A 14 -3.77 -1.03 -10.32
CA ASP A 14 -4.03 0.39 -10.08
C ASP A 14 -3.29 0.96 -8.86
N ALA A 15 -2.57 0.13 -8.08
CA ALA A 15 -1.96 0.56 -6.82
C ALA A 15 -0.95 1.70 -7.02
N ARG A 16 -0.13 1.65 -8.07
CA ARG A 16 0.84 2.71 -8.40
C ARG A 16 0.14 4.04 -8.66
N ALA A 17 -0.85 4.04 -9.55
CA ALA A 17 -1.60 5.25 -9.90
C ALA A 17 -2.33 5.84 -8.67
N ALA A 18 -2.88 4.99 -7.81
CA ALA A 18 -3.51 5.42 -6.57
C ALA A 18 -2.50 6.10 -5.62
N LEU A 19 -1.31 5.52 -5.43
CA LEU A 19 -0.27 6.09 -4.58
C LEU A 19 0.28 7.41 -5.16
N GLU A 20 0.52 7.47 -6.46
CA GLU A 20 0.95 8.71 -7.14
C GLU A 20 -0.12 9.81 -7.00
N PHE A 21 -1.40 9.46 -7.10
CA PHE A 21 -2.49 10.39 -6.84
C PHE A 21 -2.46 10.91 -5.40
N TYR A 22 -2.36 10.02 -4.40
CA TYR A 22 -2.32 10.45 -3.00
C TYR A 22 -1.08 11.29 -2.68
N GLN A 23 0.07 10.98 -3.26
CA GLN A 23 1.27 11.79 -3.14
C GLN A 23 1.10 13.16 -3.82
N SER A 24 0.42 13.25 -4.97
CA SER A 24 0.15 14.53 -5.62
C SER A 24 -0.76 15.46 -4.79
N VAL A 25 -1.67 14.88 -3.99
CA VAL A 25 -2.62 15.62 -3.15
C VAL A 25 -2.02 15.99 -1.80
N PHE A 26 -1.39 15.02 -1.13
CA PHE A 26 -0.90 15.20 0.25
C PHE A 26 0.60 15.51 0.34
N GLY A 27 1.33 15.38 -0.76
CA GLY A 27 2.79 15.37 -0.74
C GLY A 27 3.33 14.10 -0.07
N GLY A 28 4.50 14.25 0.56
CA GLY A 28 5.13 13.20 1.35
C GLY A 28 6.03 12.24 0.55
N ASP A 29 6.54 11.25 1.28
CA ASP A 29 7.45 10.24 0.76
C ASP A 29 6.66 9.11 0.10
N LEU A 30 6.79 9.02 -1.22
CA LEU A 30 6.29 7.89 -2.02
C LEU A 30 7.39 6.83 -2.13
N ARG A 31 7.06 5.59 -1.77
CA ARG A 31 7.89 4.41 -2.01
C ARG A 31 7.06 3.33 -2.68
N ILE A 32 7.60 2.76 -3.75
CA ILE A 32 6.96 1.69 -4.51
C ILE A 32 7.99 0.59 -4.69
N VAL A 33 7.59 -0.63 -4.36
CA VAL A 33 8.30 -1.87 -4.62
C VAL A 33 7.40 -2.71 -5.50
N THR A 34 7.93 -3.13 -6.64
CA THR A 34 7.23 -3.97 -7.61
C THR A 34 7.59 -5.44 -7.45
N TYR A 35 6.83 -6.33 -8.07
CA TYR A 35 7.21 -7.75 -8.16
C TYR A 35 8.53 -7.95 -8.93
N GLY A 36 8.82 -7.08 -9.91
CA GLY A 36 10.09 -7.03 -10.62
C GLY A 36 11.28 -6.78 -9.69
N ASP A 37 11.14 -5.83 -8.76
CA ASP A 37 12.19 -5.48 -7.79
C ASP A 37 12.50 -6.64 -6.82
N MET A 38 11.51 -7.49 -6.53
CA MET A 38 11.68 -8.67 -5.69
C MET A 38 12.36 -9.85 -6.42
N GLY A 39 12.49 -9.81 -7.75
CA GLY A 39 13.00 -10.93 -8.54
C GLY A 39 12.12 -12.18 -8.49
N ASN A 40 10.88 -12.09 -7.98
CA ASN A 40 9.93 -13.18 -7.85
C ASN A 40 8.73 -12.97 -8.78
N VAL A 41 9.02 -12.65 -10.04
CA VAL A 41 8.03 -12.47 -11.09
C VAL A 41 7.64 -13.85 -11.62
N GLN A 42 6.43 -14.29 -11.28
CA GLN A 42 5.89 -15.56 -11.80
C GLN A 42 5.29 -15.35 -13.20
N GLU A 43 4.63 -14.22 -13.41
CA GLU A 43 4.06 -13.82 -14.69
C GLU A 43 4.67 -12.48 -15.14
N PRO A 44 5.22 -12.37 -16.37
CA PRO A 44 5.86 -11.13 -16.84
C PRO A 44 4.94 -9.91 -16.80
N ALA A 45 3.63 -10.10 -16.99
CA ALA A 45 2.63 -9.04 -16.90
C ALA A 45 2.43 -8.49 -15.47
N GLU A 46 2.90 -9.21 -14.44
CA GLU A 46 2.85 -8.80 -13.04
C GLU A 46 4.13 -8.06 -12.60
N ALA A 47 5.17 -8.00 -13.45
CA ALA A 47 6.46 -7.42 -13.07
C ALA A 47 6.32 -5.97 -12.56
N ASP A 48 5.45 -5.19 -13.19
CA ASP A 48 5.21 -3.78 -12.84
C ASP A 48 4.18 -3.59 -11.71
N GLN A 49 3.51 -4.66 -11.28
CA GLN A 49 2.52 -4.60 -10.20
C GLN A 49 3.19 -4.34 -8.86
N VAL A 50 2.50 -3.61 -7.99
CA VAL A 50 3.01 -3.17 -6.69
C VAL A 50 2.86 -4.29 -5.67
N VAL A 51 3.98 -4.88 -5.22
CA VAL A 51 3.99 -5.84 -4.11
C VAL A 51 4.01 -5.13 -2.75
N TRP A 52 4.48 -3.89 -2.72
CA TRP A 52 4.41 -3.03 -1.54
C TRP A 52 4.57 -1.58 -1.96
N GLY A 53 3.60 -0.73 -1.65
CA GLY A 53 3.74 0.70 -1.88
C GLY A 53 3.18 1.51 -0.72
N GLN A 54 3.74 2.70 -0.50
CA GLN A 54 3.41 3.57 0.61
C GLN A 54 3.57 5.04 0.22
N VAL A 55 2.61 5.85 0.64
CA VAL A 55 2.73 7.30 0.77
C VAL A 55 2.60 7.65 2.25
N ALA A 56 3.61 8.32 2.79
CA ALA A 56 3.60 8.81 4.17
C ALA A 56 3.94 10.29 4.22
N THR A 57 3.21 11.03 5.06
CA THR A 57 3.37 12.48 5.24
C THR A 57 3.70 12.80 6.69
N GLU A 58 4.42 13.91 6.91
CA GLU A 58 4.71 14.41 8.27
C GLU A 58 3.43 14.82 9.02
N SER A 59 2.36 15.14 8.30
CA SER A 59 1.04 15.47 8.86
C SER A 59 0.27 14.26 9.38
N GLY A 60 0.79 13.04 9.20
CA GLY A 60 0.23 11.81 9.77
C GLY A 60 -0.66 11.01 8.81
N VAL A 61 -0.83 11.45 7.56
CA VAL A 61 -1.49 10.63 6.53
C VAL A 61 -0.53 9.55 6.05
N CYS A 62 -0.95 8.30 6.14
CA CYS A 62 -0.22 7.14 5.66
C CYS A 62 -1.16 6.19 4.90
N VAL A 63 -0.90 6.04 3.60
CA VAL A 63 -1.64 5.13 2.72
C VAL A 63 -0.67 4.12 2.16
N MET A 64 -1.06 2.85 2.23
CA MET A 64 -0.35 1.76 1.60
C MET A 64 -1.22 1.14 0.51
N ALA A 65 -0.59 0.68 -0.56
CA ALA A 65 -1.28 -0.01 -1.63
C ALA A 65 -0.53 -1.25 -2.07
N PHE A 66 -1.31 -2.25 -2.50
CA PHE A 66 -0.83 -3.55 -2.94
C PHE A 66 -1.67 -4.00 -4.13
N ASP A 67 -1.04 -4.54 -5.15
CA ASP A 67 -1.70 -5.19 -6.26
C ASP A 67 -1.81 -6.69 -6.01
N VAL A 68 -3.04 -7.19 -5.99
CA VAL A 68 -3.34 -8.60 -5.81
C VAL A 68 -2.96 -9.36 -7.09
N PRO A 69 -1.97 -10.27 -7.02
CA PRO A 69 -1.51 -11.02 -8.19
C PRO A 69 -2.65 -11.89 -8.74
N ALA A 70 -2.62 -12.16 -10.04
CA ALA A 70 -3.70 -12.82 -10.78
C ALA A 70 -4.03 -14.22 -10.24
N ARG A 71 -3.03 -14.89 -9.65
CA ARG A 71 -3.18 -16.21 -9.01
C ARG A 71 -4.07 -16.21 -7.75
N LEU A 72 -4.30 -15.04 -7.14
CA LEU A 72 -5.13 -14.91 -5.95
C LEU A 72 -6.54 -14.44 -6.33
N PRO A 73 -7.58 -14.89 -5.61
CA PRO A 73 -8.90 -14.29 -5.71
C PRO A 73 -8.80 -12.79 -5.40
N TRP A 74 -9.43 -11.97 -6.24
CA TRP A 74 -9.60 -10.55 -5.98
C TRP A 74 -11.06 -10.22 -6.22
N ASP A 75 -11.73 -9.83 -5.14
CA ASP A 75 -13.09 -9.32 -5.16
C ASP A 75 -13.08 -7.95 -4.48
N ARG A 76 -13.76 -6.96 -5.06
CA ARG A 76 -13.77 -5.60 -4.51
C ARG A 76 -14.60 -5.48 -3.22
N GLY A 77 -15.34 -6.51 -2.82
CA GLY A 77 -16.06 -6.63 -1.55
C GLY A 77 -15.38 -7.52 -0.51
N GLU A 78 -14.45 -8.40 -0.91
CA GLU A 78 -13.69 -9.26 0.00
C GLU A 78 -12.20 -8.86 0.05
N HIS A 79 -11.71 -8.55 1.25
CA HIS A 79 -10.33 -8.11 1.47
C HIS A 79 -9.92 -6.87 0.66
N SER A 80 -10.86 -5.96 0.39
CA SER A 80 -10.62 -4.74 -0.42
C SER A 80 -9.66 -3.77 0.24
N PHE A 81 -9.71 -3.68 1.58
CA PHE A 81 -8.77 -2.90 2.37
C PHE A 81 -8.75 -3.41 3.81
N TYR A 82 -7.72 -3.00 4.55
CA TYR A 82 -7.70 -3.06 6.00
C TYR A 82 -7.00 -1.82 6.55
N MET A 83 -7.18 -1.58 7.84
CA MET A 83 -6.58 -0.44 8.52
C MET A 83 -5.73 -0.95 9.68
N SER A 84 -4.53 -0.41 9.83
CA SER A 84 -3.66 -0.74 10.96
C SER A 84 -3.36 0.51 11.78
N LEU A 85 -3.30 0.35 13.10
CA LEU A 85 -2.82 1.37 14.02
C LEU A 85 -1.33 1.09 14.28
N ARG A 86 -0.49 2.10 14.12
CA ARG A 86 0.95 2.00 14.36
C ARG A 86 1.35 3.08 15.35
N GLY A 87 1.87 2.68 16.50
CA GLY A 87 2.36 3.58 17.54
C GLY A 87 3.82 3.32 17.86
N SER A 88 4.49 4.32 18.43
CA SER A 88 5.84 4.15 19.00
C SER A 88 5.82 3.61 20.44
N ASP A 89 4.66 3.65 21.11
CA ASP A 89 4.45 3.12 22.44
C ASP A 89 3.35 2.04 22.40
N ALA A 90 3.67 0.85 22.91
CA ALA A 90 2.72 -0.26 22.96
C ALA A 90 1.49 0.08 23.82
N SER A 91 1.68 0.83 24.91
CA SER A 91 0.59 1.20 25.83
C SER A 91 -0.48 2.10 25.19
N GLU A 92 -0.18 2.71 24.03
CA GLU A 92 -1.13 3.52 23.27
C GLU A 92 -1.95 2.70 22.27
N ILE A 93 -1.60 1.43 22.02
CA ILE A 93 -2.21 0.56 21.00
C ILE A 93 -2.59 -0.84 21.51
N THR A 94 -2.43 -1.13 22.81
CA THR A 94 -2.82 -2.37 23.49
C THR A 94 -3.66 -2.09 24.71
#